data_AF-A0A949SZ73-F1
#
_entry.id   AF-A0A949SZ73-F1
#
_cell.length_a   1.000
_cell.length_b   1.000
_cell.length_c   1.000
_cell.angle_alpha   90.00
_cell.angle_beta   90.00
_cell.angle_gamma   90.00
#
_symmetry.space_group_name_H-M   'P 1'
#
loop_
_entity.id
_entity.type
_entity.pdbx_description
1 polymer ?
#
loop_
_entity_poly.entity_id
_entity_poly.type
_entity_poly.pdbx_seq_one_letter_code
_entity_poly.pdbx_strand_id
1 'polypeptide(L)'
;MHAEQAYLFRHALLREVAYGLWLPSDRSRLHTLAIDVIEQAFAADLGRVAGELAEHCHRAMQDFDPAQDAQALEDLRRRELKHLRVARQLAYNRLQDDLALLYALRLLASPLIDRHEALEVELLVAEQHQLKGRFSDALACCKRVRADPDCPPVARVKTWVAEGRIAAFSGRRADAEQLMETAASEAKAFSLPDLQAQATSWLAGFYEDSGRAHLCEAMHRRAAEIAQSPGMRLAALGNLANHLRSTGRLDEAVAVLEEVLAGFERLGDVRAVGVACNNLGRTYFMLGRLAESEAAYLRSLEVMQPAGRNLSFAFSQGNVAEVWQARGQPQRARKALSLAIQVCDEYAYTMHGAAFRSRLAALLLLMGDADEAAEVIEDARNQFAVAGTEQYATGYCDIVRVRLAAEYACKARPPGPPAPAWLPVIRQLNQGISRALAAQKAGDLELKRSLEASQAVLGELEAAAAAGRPAVLWRGYLPSELSVALRKALLEQGRGQAQTARLLAAHPALEAAMKAGF
;
A
#
# COMPACT_ATOMS: atom_id res chain seq x y z
N MET A 1 20.23 -11.99 -28.90
CA MET A 1 19.30 -13.05 -28.52
C MET A 1 20.09 -14.35 -28.49
N HIS A 2 20.21 -15.01 -27.33
CA HIS A 2 21.01 -16.24 -27.21
C HIS A 2 20.41 -17.34 -28.10
N ALA A 3 21.23 -18.21 -28.71
CA ALA A 3 20.77 -19.24 -29.65
C ALA A 3 19.64 -20.12 -29.08
N GLU A 4 19.68 -20.37 -27.78
CA GLU A 4 18.66 -21.09 -27.02
C GLU A 4 17.33 -20.32 -26.93
N GLN A 5 17.36 -19.00 -26.69
CA GLN A 5 16.16 -18.16 -26.69
C GLN A 5 15.54 -18.07 -28.08
N ALA A 6 16.37 -17.98 -29.13
CA ALA A 6 15.90 -17.97 -30.52
C ALA A 6 15.35 -19.33 -30.97
N TYR A 7 15.83 -20.43 -30.39
CA TYR A 7 15.28 -21.77 -30.59
C TYR A 7 13.95 -21.95 -29.86
N LEU A 8 13.88 -21.59 -28.57
CA LEU A 8 12.66 -21.65 -27.76
C LEU A 8 11.54 -20.78 -28.36
N PHE A 9 11.87 -19.57 -28.80
CA PHE A 9 10.93 -18.67 -29.48
C PHE A 9 10.40 -19.28 -30.79
N ARG A 10 11.29 -19.81 -31.65
CA ARG A 10 10.88 -20.46 -32.90
C ARG A 10 10.08 -21.73 -32.66
N HIS A 11 10.45 -22.53 -31.68
CA HIS A 11 9.75 -23.76 -31.33
C HIS A 11 8.37 -23.46 -30.74
N ALA A 12 8.26 -22.44 -29.88
CA ALA A 12 6.98 -21.95 -29.37
C ALA A 12 6.06 -21.45 -30.50
N LEU A 13 6.58 -20.62 -31.40
CA LEU A 13 5.86 -20.17 -32.60
C LEU A 13 5.42 -21.32 -33.49
N LEU A 14 6.32 -22.28 -33.79
CA LEU A 14 5.98 -23.45 -34.60
C LEU A 14 4.92 -24.31 -33.92
N ARG A 15 4.98 -24.45 -32.59
CA ARG A 15 3.98 -25.19 -31.82
C ARG A 15 2.63 -24.48 -31.81
N GLU A 16 2.60 -23.15 -31.65
CA GLU A 16 1.37 -22.36 -31.74
C GLU A 16 0.76 -22.37 -33.14
N VAL A 17 1.59 -22.25 -34.18
CA VAL A 17 1.13 -22.35 -35.57
C VAL A 17 0.61 -23.76 -35.87
N ALA A 18 1.36 -24.80 -35.49
CA ALA A 18 0.92 -26.18 -35.65
C ALA A 18 -0.37 -26.46 -34.88
N TYR A 19 -0.50 -25.94 -33.66
CA TYR A 19 -1.74 -26.02 -32.87
C TYR A 19 -2.90 -25.28 -33.56
N GLY A 20 -2.67 -24.07 -34.06
CA GLY A 20 -3.68 -23.27 -34.77
C GLY A 20 -4.16 -23.90 -36.07
N LEU A 21 -3.37 -24.79 -36.69
CA LEU A 21 -3.74 -25.54 -37.90
C LEU A 21 -4.68 -26.73 -37.62
N TRP A 22 -4.87 -27.13 -36.35
CA TRP A 22 -5.79 -28.21 -36.01
C TRP A 22 -7.23 -27.74 -36.06
N LEU A 23 -8.16 -28.65 -36.38
CA LEU A 23 -9.59 -28.34 -36.31
C LEU A 23 -9.98 -27.96 -34.86
N PRO A 24 -10.86 -26.96 -34.67
CA PRO A 24 -11.32 -26.58 -33.33
C PRO A 24 -11.79 -27.78 -32.48
N SER A 25 -12.56 -28.69 -33.07
CA SER A 25 -13.02 -29.91 -32.40
C SER A 25 -11.87 -30.80 -31.90
N ASP A 26 -10.76 -30.88 -32.64
CA ASP A 26 -9.61 -31.70 -32.25
C ASP A 26 -8.80 -31.02 -31.14
N ARG A 27 -8.69 -29.69 -31.17
CA ARG A 27 -8.09 -28.90 -30.09
C ARG A 27 -8.89 -29.02 -28.79
N SER A 28 -10.21 -28.93 -28.89
CA SER A 28 -11.12 -29.14 -27.77
C SER A 28 -10.92 -30.52 -27.15
N ARG A 29 -10.92 -31.58 -27.97
CA ARG A 29 -10.66 -32.97 -27.54
C ARG A 29 -9.30 -33.15 -26.88
N LEU A 30 -8.24 -32.56 -27.43
CA LEU A 30 -6.91 -32.60 -26.83
C LEU A 30 -6.90 -31.99 -25.43
N HIS A 31 -7.56 -30.85 -25.26
CA HIS A 31 -7.65 -30.20 -23.96
C HIS A 31 -8.48 -31.01 -22.97
N THR A 32 -9.58 -31.64 -23.39
CA THR A 32 -10.33 -32.59 -22.57
C THR A 32 -9.45 -33.76 -22.11
N LEU A 33 -8.68 -34.37 -23.02
CA LEU A 33 -7.76 -35.45 -22.69
C LEU A 33 -6.66 -35.00 -21.70
N ALA A 34 -6.11 -33.79 -21.91
CA ALA A 34 -5.13 -33.23 -21.01
C ALA A 34 -5.68 -33.03 -19.60
N ILE A 35 -6.93 -32.55 -19.46
CA ILE A 35 -7.60 -32.42 -18.16
C ILE A 35 -7.67 -33.78 -17.46
N ASP A 36 -8.17 -34.82 -18.14
CA ASP A 36 -8.32 -36.15 -17.55
C ASP A 36 -6.97 -36.73 -17.09
N VAL A 37 -5.93 -36.59 -17.91
CA VAL A 37 -4.57 -37.07 -17.59
C VAL A 37 -3.97 -36.30 -16.41
N ILE A 38 -4.10 -34.98 -16.39
CA ILE A 38 -3.56 -34.15 -15.30
C ILE A 38 -4.34 -34.42 -14.00
N GLU A 39 -5.67 -34.53 -14.04
CA GLU A 39 -6.48 -34.86 -12.87
C GLU A 39 -6.10 -36.22 -12.27
N GLN A 40 -5.81 -37.21 -13.12
CA GLN A 40 -5.33 -38.52 -12.67
C GLN A 40 -3.91 -38.46 -12.10
N ALA A 41 -2.98 -37.81 -12.81
CA ALA A 41 -1.58 -37.73 -12.40
C ALA A 41 -1.38 -36.95 -11.09
N PHE A 42 -2.22 -35.94 -10.85
CA PHE A 42 -2.15 -35.05 -9.69
C PHE A 42 -3.32 -35.25 -8.71
N ALA A 43 -3.98 -36.42 -8.74
CA ALA A 43 -5.15 -36.69 -7.89
C ALA A 43 -4.91 -36.42 -6.39
N ALA A 44 -3.68 -36.63 -5.91
CA ALA A 44 -3.29 -36.40 -4.52
C ALA A 44 -3.02 -34.92 -4.17
N ASP A 45 -2.77 -34.06 -5.16
CA ASP A 45 -2.49 -32.63 -4.97
C ASP A 45 -2.92 -31.81 -6.20
N LEU A 46 -4.23 -31.77 -6.46
CA LEU A 46 -4.80 -30.98 -7.55
C LEU A 46 -4.55 -29.48 -7.37
N GLY A 47 -4.28 -29.02 -6.14
CA GLY A 47 -3.98 -27.63 -5.85
C GLY A 47 -2.77 -27.13 -6.66
N ARG A 48 -1.74 -27.97 -6.80
CA ARG A 48 -0.53 -27.63 -7.55
C ARG A 48 -0.79 -27.27 -9.02
N VAL A 49 -1.79 -27.89 -9.63
CA VAL A 49 -2.11 -27.77 -11.07
C VAL A 49 -3.46 -27.11 -11.35
N ALA A 50 -4.16 -26.60 -10.33
CA ALA A 50 -5.51 -26.04 -10.47
C ALA A 50 -5.60 -24.90 -11.49
N GLY A 51 -4.58 -24.04 -11.56
CA GLY A 51 -4.53 -22.96 -12.56
C GLY A 51 -4.40 -23.47 -13.99
N GLU A 52 -3.59 -24.51 -14.20
CA GLU A 52 -3.38 -25.16 -15.50
C GLU A 52 -4.63 -25.93 -15.94
N LEU A 53 -5.26 -26.65 -15.00
CA LEU A 53 -6.53 -27.34 -15.23
C LEU A 53 -7.65 -26.37 -15.62
N ALA A 54 -7.78 -25.24 -14.92
CA ALA A 54 -8.74 -24.19 -15.28
C ALA A 54 -8.46 -23.64 -16.70
N GLU A 55 -7.19 -23.46 -17.08
CA GLU A 55 -6.82 -23.01 -18.42
C GLU A 55 -7.17 -24.04 -19.50
N HIS A 56 -6.90 -25.32 -19.25
CA HIS A 56 -7.29 -26.38 -20.18
C HIS A 56 -8.81 -26.48 -20.34
N CYS A 57 -9.59 -26.36 -19.25
CA CYS A 57 -11.05 -26.31 -19.35
C CYS A 57 -11.50 -25.14 -20.24
N HIS A 58 -10.93 -23.94 -20.03
CA HIS A 58 -11.27 -22.76 -20.81
C HIS A 58 -11.00 -22.92 -22.29
N ARG A 59 -9.79 -23.40 -22.65
CA ARG A 59 -9.42 -23.65 -24.05
C ARG A 59 -10.26 -24.75 -24.68
N ALA A 60 -10.59 -25.80 -23.93
CA ALA A 60 -11.50 -26.84 -24.41
C ALA A 60 -12.86 -26.25 -24.80
N MET A 61 -13.38 -25.30 -24.02
CA MET A 61 -14.67 -24.65 -24.27
C MET A 61 -14.65 -23.62 -25.39
N GLN A 62 -13.54 -22.90 -25.61
CA GLN A 62 -13.42 -21.90 -26.68
C GLN A 62 -13.62 -22.51 -28.07
N ASP A 63 -13.15 -23.74 -28.25
CA ASP A 63 -13.22 -24.47 -29.52
C ASP A 63 -14.34 -25.53 -29.56
N PHE A 64 -15.22 -25.53 -28.55
CA PHE A 64 -16.31 -26.50 -28.42
C PHE A 64 -17.52 -26.07 -29.25
N ASP A 65 -18.08 -26.96 -30.07
CA ASP A 65 -19.34 -26.72 -30.77
C ASP A 65 -20.52 -27.04 -29.82
N PRO A 66 -21.28 -26.03 -29.34
CA PRO A 66 -22.37 -26.25 -28.39
C PRO A 66 -23.51 -27.11 -28.96
N ALA A 67 -23.61 -27.20 -30.29
CA ALA A 67 -24.62 -28.01 -30.97
C ALA A 67 -24.28 -29.51 -30.99
N GLN A 68 -23.01 -29.88 -30.74
CA GLN A 68 -22.58 -31.27 -30.72
C GLN A 68 -22.95 -31.97 -29.41
N ASP A 69 -22.65 -31.36 -28.26
CA ASP A 69 -22.88 -31.98 -26.95
C ASP A 69 -22.95 -30.94 -25.82
N ALA A 70 -24.18 -30.51 -25.51
CA ALA A 70 -24.43 -29.53 -24.45
C ALA A 70 -24.05 -30.05 -23.05
N GLN A 71 -24.11 -31.37 -22.81
CA GLN A 71 -23.78 -31.95 -21.51
C GLN A 71 -22.28 -31.93 -21.27
N ALA A 72 -21.48 -32.28 -22.28
CA ALA A 72 -20.02 -32.22 -22.18
C ALA A 72 -19.52 -30.77 -21.98
N LEU A 73 -20.16 -29.78 -22.62
CA LEU A 73 -19.85 -28.36 -22.40
C LEU A 73 -20.15 -27.93 -20.95
N GLU A 74 -21.29 -28.36 -20.41
CA GLU A 74 -21.68 -28.09 -19.03
C GLU A 74 -20.72 -28.76 -18.03
N ASP A 75 -20.28 -29.98 -18.30
CA ASP A 75 -19.29 -30.69 -17.49
C ASP A 75 -17.93 -29.97 -17.47
N LEU A 76 -17.49 -29.44 -18.62
CA LEU A 76 -16.28 -28.61 -18.71
C LEU A 76 -16.40 -27.32 -17.88
N ARG A 77 -17.56 -26.65 -17.91
CA ARG A 77 -17.82 -25.46 -17.08
C ARG A 77 -17.76 -25.79 -15.58
N ARG A 78 -18.34 -26.93 -15.17
CA ARG A 78 -18.29 -27.37 -13.75
C ARG A 78 -16.85 -27.66 -13.31
N ARG A 79 -16.06 -28.30 -14.16
CA ARG A 79 -14.64 -28.55 -13.91
C ARG A 79 -13.85 -27.24 -13.83
N GLU A 80 -14.04 -26.32 -14.77
CA GLU A 80 -13.39 -25.00 -14.74
C GLU A 80 -13.70 -24.26 -13.44
N LEU A 81 -14.98 -24.18 -13.06
CA LEU A 81 -15.42 -23.50 -11.85
C LEU A 81 -14.75 -24.08 -10.59
N LYS A 82 -14.68 -25.42 -10.49
CA LYS A 82 -13.99 -26.12 -9.39
C LYS A 82 -12.52 -25.73 -9.33
N HIS A 83 -11.83 -25.76 -10.46
CA HIS A 83 -10.39 -25.49 -10.52
C HIS A 83 -10.06 -24.00 -10.28
N LEU A 84 -10.89 -23.08 -10.78
CA LEU A 84 -10.75 -21.65 -10.54
C LEU A 84 -10.87 -21.28 -9.05
N ARG A 85 -11.78 -21.92 -8.30
CA ARG A 85 -11.91 -21.69 -6.83
C ARG A 85 -10.61 -22.01 -6.11
N VAL A 86 -10.02 -23.17 -6.41
CA VAL A 86 -8.75 -23.62 -5.81
C VAL A 86 -7.60 -22.73 -6.27
N ALA A 87 -7.51 -22.45 -7.56
CA ALA A 87 -6.45 -21.62 -8.14
C ALA A 87 -6.47 -20.20 -7.57
N ARG A 88 -7.64 -19.58 -7.43
CA ARG A 88 -7.82 -18.26 -6.78
C ARG A 88 -7.29 -18.27 -5.36
N GLN A 89 -7.70 -19.26 -4.56
CA GLN A 89 -7.29 -19.32 -3.14
C GLN A 89 -5.78 -19.52 -3.00
N LEU A 90 -5.18 -20.36 -3.85
CA LEU A 90 -3.73 -20.56 -3.84
C LEU A 90 -2.96 -19.33 -4.32
N ALA A 91 -3.43 -18.66 -5.37
CA ALA A 91 -2.85 -17.40 -5.82
C ALA A 91 -2.88 -16.35 -4.70
N TYR A 92 -4.00 -16.24 -3.97
CA TYR A 92 -4.10 -15.35 -2.81
C TYR A 92 -3.11 -15.71 -1.69
N ASN A 93 -3.05 -16.98 -1.30
CA ASN A 93 -2.15 -17.47 -0.24
C ASN A 93 -0.67 -17.30 -0.62
N ARG A 94 -0.36 -17.42 -1.92
CA ARG A 94 0.97 -17.17 -2.50
C ARG A 94 1.15 -15.72 -2.93
N LEU A 95 0.35 -14.79 -2.42
CA LEU A 95 0.46 -13.35 -2.66
C LEU A 95 0.58 -12.93 -4.14
N GLN A 96 0.04 -13.74 -5.06
CA GLN A 96 -0.02 -13.48 -6.50
C GLN A 96 -1.31 -12.70 -6.81
N ASP A 97 -1.35 -11.44 -6.39
CA ASP A 97 -2.57 -10.61 -6.42
C ASP A 97 -3.18 -10.49 -7.82
N ASP A 98 -2.35 -10.39 -8.87
CA ASP A 98 -2.80 -10.32 -10.27
C ASP A 98 -3.44 -11.62 -10.76
N LEU A 99 -2.83 -12.74 -10.39
CA LEU A 99 -3.34 -14.05 -10.74
C LEU A 99 -4.64 -14.36 -9.97
N ALA A 100 -4.70 -13.95 -8.70
CA ALA A 100 -5.91 -14.06 -7.88
C ALA A 100 -7.05 -13.20 -8.47
N LEU A 101 -6.75 -11.99 -8.94
CA LEU A 101 -7.72 -11.13 -9.63
C LEU A 101 -8.18 -11.74 -10.96
N LEU A 102 -7.26 -12.29 -11.76
CA LEU A 102 -7.61 -12.97 -13.02
C LEU A 102 -8.60 -14.12 -12.78
N TYR A 103 -8.30 -14.99 -11.81
CA TYR A 103 -9.19 -16.10 -11.48
C TYR A 103 -10.51 -15.64 -10.89
N ALA A 104 -10.53 -14.57 -10.08
CA ALA A 104 -11.76 -13.98 -9.57
C ALA A 104 -12.67 -13.44 -10.71
N LEU A 105 -12.10 -12.75 -11.69
CA LEU A 105 -12.85 -12.27 -12.86
C LEU A 105 -13.39 -13.42 -13.72
N ARG A 106 -12.60 -14.49 -13.89
CA ARG A 106 -13.06 -15.71 -14.59
C ARG A 106 -14.18 -16.43 -13.84
N LEU A 107 -14.13 -16.47 -12.51
CA LEU A 107 -15.23 -16.99 -11.69
C LEU A 107 -16.51 -16.19 -11.92
N LEU A 108 -16.45 -14.85 -11.88
CA LEU A 108 -17.61 -13.98 -12.13
C LEU A 108 -18.19 -14.12 -13.54
N ALA A 109 -17.36 -14.45 -14.53
CA ALA A 109 -17.80 -14.68 -15.89
C ALA A 109 -18.48 -16.06 -16.09
N SER A 110 -18.35 -16.98 -15.12
CA SER A 110 -18.95 -18.31 -15.22
C SER A 110 -20.47 -18.24 -15.07
N PRO A 111 -21.25 -18.87 -15.97
CA PRO A 111 -22.70 -18.93 -15.83
C PRO A 111 -23.15 -19.86 -14.69
N LEU A 112 -22.22 -20.66 -14.13
CA LEU A 112 -22.50 -21.64 -13.08
C LEU A 112 -22.11 -21.18 -11.67
N ILE A 113 -21.58 -19.96 -11.55
CA ILE A 113 -21.26 -19.40 -10.23
C ILE A 113 -22.55 -19.18 -9.44
N ASP A 114 -22.52 -19.55 -8.16
CA ASP A 114 -23.64 -19.27 -7.26
C ASP A 114 -23.77 -17.76 -7.04
N ARG A 115 -25.01 -17.25 -6.93
CA ARG A 115 -25.28 -15.83 -6.71
C ARG A 115 -24.56 -15.28 -5.48
N HIS A 116 -24.58 -15.99 -4.35
CA HIS A 116 -23.88 -15.55 -3.14
C HIS A 116 -22.36 -15.58 -3.31
N GLU A 117 -21.84 -16.62 -3.96
CA GLU A 117 -20.42 -16.70 -4.28
C GLU A 117 -19.99 -15.53 -5.20
N ALA A 118 -20.80 -15.17 -6.19
CA ALA A 118 -20.53 -14.05 -7.07
C ALA A 118 -20.41 -12.73 -6.28
N LEU A 119 -21.31 -12.48 -5.31
CA LEU A 119 -21.23 -11.29 -4.46
C LEU A 119 -19.96 -11.26 -3.60
N GLU A 120 -19.52 -12.41 -3.09
CA GLU A 120 -18.26 -12.51 -2.35
C GLU A 120 -17.05 -12.25 -3.25
N VAL A 121 -17.05 -12.80 -4.46
CA VAL A 121 -15.98 -12.60 -5.43
C VAL A 121 -15.93 -11.15 -5.92
N GLU A 122 -17.07 -10.49 -6.12
CA GLU A 122 -17.14 -9.04 -6.41
C GLU A 122 -16.45 -8.19 -5.34
N LEU A 123 -16.64 -8.51 -4.06
CA LEU A 123 -15.98 -7.81 -2.96
C LEU A 123 -14.46 -8.05 -2.93
N LEU A 124 -14.02 -9.26 -3.25
CA LEU A 124 -12.59 -9.56 -3.40
C LEU A 124 -11.97 -8.78 -4.57
N VAL A 125 -12.67 -8.70 -5.70
CA VAL A 125 -12.27 -7.89 -6.86
C VAL A 125 -12.19 -6.42 -6.46
N ALA A 126 -13.17 -5.91 -5.69
CA ALA A 126 -13.16 -4.55 -5.16
C ALA A 126 -11.90 -4.26 -4.33
N GLU A 127 -11.51 -5.16 -3.44
CA GLU A 127 -10.27 -5.02 -2.64
C GLU A 127 -9.02 -4.96 -3.51
N GLN A 128 -8.94 -5.77 -4.57
CA GLN A 128 -7.79 -5.75 -5.49
C GLN A 128 -7.73 -4.46 -6.30
N HIS A 129 -8.88 -3.94 -6.76
CA HIS A 129 -8.93 -2.62 -7.39
C HIS A 129 -8.51 -1.52 -6.41
N GLN A 130 -8.92 -1.60 -5.15
CA GLN A 130 -8.52 -0.66 -4.11
C GLN A 130 -6.99 -0.67 -3.88
N LEU A 131 -6.36 -1.85 -3.77
CA LEU A 131 -4.90 -1.98 -3.60
C LEU A 131 -4.12 -1.34 -4.75
N LYS A 132 -4.68 -1.38 -5.96
CA LYS A 132 -4.13 -0.77 -7.19
C LYS A 132 -4.48 0.71 -7.37
N GLY A 133 -5.22 1.31 -6.43
CA GLY A 133 -5.68 2.71 -6.51
C GLY A 133 -6.83 2.94 -7.50
N ARG A 134 -7.45 1.88 -8.05
CA ARG A 134 -8.59 1.95 -8.98
C ARG A 134 -9.91 2.07 -8.22
N PHE A 135 -10.09 3.17 -7.49
CA PHE A 135 -11.24 3.34 -6.59
C PHE A 135 -12.59 3.39 -7.32
N SER A 136 -12.64 3.90 -8.55
CA SER A 136 -13.86 3.89 -9.38
C SER A 136 -14.36 2.48 -9.64
N ASP A 137 -13.45 1.59 -10.02
CA ASP A 137 -13.75 0.18 -10.33
C ASP A 137 -14.16 -0.56 -9.05
N ALA A 138 -13.46 -0.30 -7.94
CA ALA A 138 -13.80 -0.88 -6.64
C ALA A 138 -15.22 -0.47 -6.19
N LEU A 139 -15.60 0.80 -6.37
CA LEU A 139 -16.95 1.29 -6.10
C LEU A 139 -17.98 0.70 -7.07
N ALA A 140 -17.61 0.44 -8.33
CA ALA A 140 -18.51 -0.24 -9.27
C ALA A 140 -18.83 -1.68 -8.83
N CYS A 141 -17.85 -2.40 -8.28
CA CYS A 141 -18.07 -3.72 -7.68
C CYS A 141 -19.02 -3.62 -6.47
N CYS A 142 -18.77 -2.67 -5.55
CA CYS A 142 -19.62 -2.43 -4.38
C CYS A 142 -21.08 -2.11 -4.78
N LYS A 143 -21.26 -1.32 -5.85
CA LYS A 143 -22.59 -0.99 -6.40
C LYS A 143 -23.31 -2.23 -6.92
N ARG A 144 -22.62 -3.14 -7.62
CA ARG A 144 -23.22 -4.42 -8.08
C ARG A 144 -23.69 -5.26 -6.90
N VAL A 145 -22.88 -5.33 -5.83
CA VAL A 145 -23.25 -6.06 -4.61
C VAL A 145 -24.46 -5.45 -3.91
N ARG A 146 -24.56 -4.12 -3.86
CA ARG A 146 -25.70 -3.40 -3.26
C ARG A 146 -26.98 -3.48 -4.10
N ALA A 147 -26.86 -3.57 -5.42
CA ALA A 147 -28.01 -3.69 -6.32
C ALA A 147 -28.74 -5.04 -6.19
N ASP A 148 -28.10 -6.01 -5.54
CA ASP A 148 -28.67 -7.32 -5.29
C ASP A 148 -29.79 -7.24 -4.23
N PRO A 149 -31.05 -7.61 -4.57
CA PRO A 149 -32.19 -7.46 -3.67
C PRO A 149 -32.14 -8.39 -2.45
N ASP A 150 -31.37 -9.48 -2.50
CA ASP A 150 -31.23 -10.47 -1.42
C ASP A 150 -29.78 -10.54 -0.93
N CYS A 151 -29.08 -9.39 -0.94
CA CYS A 151 -27.68 -9.31 -0.56
C CYS A 151 -27.45 -9.90 0.85
N PRO A 152 -26.62 -10.95 0.99
CA PRO A 152 -26.37 -11.58 2.27
C PRO A 152 -25.83 -10.57 3.30
N PRO A 153 -26.20 -10.69 4.59
CA PRO A 153 -25.73 -9.77 5.62
C PRO A 153 -24.21 -9.59 5.66
N VAL A 154 -23.45 -10.68 5.45
CA VAL A 154 -21.98 -10.66 5.38
C VAL A 154 -21.49 -9.79 4.21
N ALA A 155 -22.05 -9.97 3.01
CA ALA A 155 -21.67 -9.20 1.83
C ALA A 155 -22.05 -7.73 1.98
N ARG A 156 -23.22 -7.43 2.55
CA ARG A 156 -23.67 -6.06 2.82
C ARG A 156 -22.73 -5.33 3.78
N VAL A 157 -22.39 -5.94 4.91
CA VAL A 157 -21.46 -5.35 5.88
C VAL A 157 -20.06 -5.16 5.28
N LYS A 158 -19.55 -6.15 4.53
CA LYS A 158 -18.27 -6.01 3.82
C LYS A 158 -18.29 -4.89 2.78
N THR A 159 -19.42 -4.66 2.12
CA THR A 159 -19.61 -3.52 1.19
C THR A 159 -19.44 -2.19 1.92
N TRP A 160 -20.06 -2.04 3.10
CA TRP A 160 -19.89 -0.83 3.93
C TRP A 160 -18.42 -0.61 4.33
N VAL A 161 -17.73 -1.68 4.74
CA VAL A 161 -16.30 -1.62 5.09
C VAL A 161 -15.45 -1.22 3.88
N ALA A 162 -15.70 -1.80 2.70
CA ALA A 162 -14.98 -1.49 1.47
C ALA A 162 -15.17 -0.03 1.06
N GLU A 163 -16.41 0.45 1.04
CA GLU A 163 -16.71 1.86 0.72
C GLU A 163 -16.14 2.82 1.75
N GLY A 164 -16.22 2.50 3.04
CA GLY A 164 -15.64 3.31 4.10
C GLY A 164 -14.11 3.42 3.97
N ARG A 165 -13.43 2.32 3.62
CA ARG A 165 -11.99 2.34 3.30
C ARG A 165 -11.72 3.23 2.09
N ILE A 166 -12.47 3.07 1.00
CA ILE A 166 -12.30 3.90 -0.20
C ILE A 166 -12.54 5.38 0.10
N ALA A 167 -13.55 5.72 0.89
CA ALA A 167 -13.84 7.08 1.34
C ALA A 167 -12.67 7.65 2.17
N ALA A 168 -12.11 6.86 3.08
CA ALA A 168 -10.94 7.26 3.87
C ALA A 168 -9.72 7.54 2.97
N PHE A 169 -9.40 6.63 2.04
CA PHE A 169 -8.31 6.84 1.06
C PHE A 169 -8.59 7.98 0.08
N SER A 170 -9.86 8.35 -0.13
CA SER A 170 -10.26 9.48 -0.97
C SER A 170 -10.34 10.80 -0.17
N GLY A 171 -9.99 10.80 1.13
CA GLY A 171 -10.02 12.00 1.98
C GLY A 171 -11.42 12.42 2.44
N ARG A 172 -12.46 11.66 2.08
CA ARG A 172 -13.84 11.86 2.53
C ARG A 172 -14.03 11.22 3.89
N ARG A 173 -13.42 11.83 4.90
CA ARG A 173 -13.30 11.27 6.25
C ARG A 173 -14.63 11.15 6.99
N ALA A 174 -15.49 12.17 6.90
CA ALA A 174 -16.80 12.14 7.54
C ALA A 174 -17.66 10.99 6.98
N ASP A 175 -17.66 10.83 5.65
CA ASP A 175 -18.33 9.71 4.98
C ASP A 175 -17.74 8.36 5.44
N ALA A 176 -16.41 8.26 5.54
CA ALA A 176 -15.74 7.05 5.99
C ALA A 176 -16.12 6.64 7.42
N GLU A 177 -16.20 7.61 8.34
CA GLU A 177 -16.63 7.38 9.73
C GLU A 177 -18.07 6.89 9.76
N GLN A 178 -18.99 7.57 9.08
CA GLN A 178 -20.40 7.19 9.01
C GLN A 178 -20.59 5.79 8.39
N LEU A 179 -19.84 5.46 7.34
CA LEU A 179 -19.89 4.13 6.71
C LEU A 179 -19.39 3.03 7.66
N MET A 180 -18.32 3.30 8.43
CA MET A 180 -17.80 2.34 9.41
C MET A 180 -18.72 2.18 10.63
N GLU A 181 -19.38 3.26 11.09
CA GLU A 181 -20.42 3.17 12.13
C GLU A 181 -21.59 2.31 11.66
N THR A 182 -22.04 2.51 10.42
CA THR A 182 -23.08 1.70 9.79
C THR A 182 -22.66 0.23 9.70
N ALA A 183 -21.44 -0.03 9.24
CA ALA A 183 -20.88 -1.38 9.17
C ALA A 183 -20.85 -2.06 10.55
N ALA A 184 -20.38 -1.37 11.60
CA ALA A 184 -20.30 -1.91 12.95
C ALA A 184 -21.69 -2.18 13.56
N SER A 185 -22.64 -1.26 13.35
CA SER A 185 -24.02 -1.39 13.83
C SER A 185 -24.73 -2.58 13.18
N GLU A 186 -24.65 -2.69 11.85
CA GLU A 186 -25.23 -3.82 11.13
C GLU A 186 -24.54 -5.14 11.48
N ALA A 187 -23.20 -5.17 11.53
CA ALA A 187 -22.48 -6.37 11.93
C ALA A 187 -22.94 -6.88 13.30
N LYS A 188 -23.17 -5.97 14.25
CA LYS A 188 -23.76 -6.31 15.55
C LYS A 188 -25.18 -6.86 15.42
N ALA A 189 -26.04 -6.21 14.63
CA ALA A 189 -27.43 -6.63 14.43
C ALA A 189 -27.54 -8.03 13.81
N PHE A 190 -26.63 -8.38 12.90
CA PHE A 190 -26.57 -9.70 12.26
C PHE A 190 -25.70 -10.72 13.00
N SER A 191 -25.19 -10.38 14.19
CA SER A 191 -24.30 -11.26 14.98
C SER A 191 -23.05 -11.71 14.19
N LEU A 192 -22.39 -10.76 13.54
CA LEU A 192 -21.16 -10.93 12.76
C LEU A 192 -19.96 -10.31 13.51
N PRO A 193 -19.48 -10.95 14.59
CA PRO A 193 -18.51 -10.35 15.53
C PRO A 193 -17.20 -9.96 14.86
N ASP A 194 -16.65 -10.76 13.95
CA ASP A 194 -15.38 -10.44 13.31
C ASP A 194 -15.47 -9.21 12.39
N LEU A 195 -16.59 -9.05 11.67
CA LEU A 195 -16.83 -7.85 10.87
C LEU A 195 -17.10 -6.62 11.75
N GLN A 196 -17.77 -6.82 12.89
CA GLN A 196 -17.96 -5.76 13.87
C GLN A 196 -16.61 -5.30 14.45
N ALA A 197 -15.74 -6.24 14.83
CA ALA A 197 -14.39 -5.96 15.32
C ALA A 197 -13.54 -5.24 14.26
N GLN A 198 -13.65 -5.64 12.99
CA GLN A 198 -12.99 -4.98 11.87
C GLN A 198 -13.44 -3.53 11.72
N ALA A 199 -14.76 -3.28 11.63
CA ALA A 199 -15.30 -1.92 11.51
C ALA A 199 -14.95 -1.05 12.73
N THR A 200 -15.00 -1.63 13.94
CA THR A 200 -14.60 -0.96 15.18
C THR A 200 -13.12 -0.55 15.17
N SER A 201 -12.24 -1.40 14.63
CA SER A 201 -10.82 -1.07 14.48
C SER A 201 -10.58 0.06 13.48
N TRP A 202 -11.35 0.13 12.38
CA TRP A 202 -11.28 1.25 11.44
C TRP A 202 -11.73 2.56 12.08
N LEU A 203 -12.84 2.55 12.84
CA LEU A 203 -13.31 3.72 13.60
C LEU A 203 -12.25 4.22 14.60
N ALA A 204 -11.59 3.29 15.30
CA ALA A 204 -10.51 3.63 16.22
C ALA A 204 -9.36 4.40 15.53
N GLY A 205 -8.97 3.98 14.31
CA GLY A 205 -7.96 4.68 13.51
C GLY A 205 -8.41 6.10 13.10
N PHE A 206 -9.71 6.30 12.83
CA PHE A 206 -10.21 7.65 12.63
C PHE A 206 -10.13 8.48 13.91
N TYR A 207 -10.44 7.94 15.09
CA TYR A 207 -10.29 8.72 16.33
C TYR A 207 -8.85 9.09 16.68
N GLU A 208 -7.87 8.27 16.30
CA GLU A 208 -6.44 8.57 16.43
C GLU A 208 -6.07 9.85 15.68
N ASP A 209 -6.41 9.89 14.39
CA ASP A 209 -6.15 11.04 13.52
C ASP A 209 -6.90 12.32 13.96
N SER A 210 -8.04 12.19 14.66
CA SER A 210 -8.83 13.30 15.19
C SER A 210 -8.33 13.81 16.56
N GLY A 211 -7.20 13.30 17.06
CA GLY A 211 -6.61 13.69 18.34
C GLY A 211 -7.35 13.14 19.57
N ARG A 212 -8.23 12.15 19.40
CA ARG A 212 -9.00 11.51 20.48
C ARG A 212 -8.33 10.20 20.92
N ALA A 213 -7.06 10.28 21.29
CA ALA A 213 -6.22 9.11 21.60
C ALA A 213 -6.82 8.15 22.63
N HIS A 214 -7.40 8.66 23.73
CA HIS A 214 -8.01 7.82 24.76
C HIS A 214 -9.19 6.96 24.28
N LEU A 215 -9.93 7.41 23.25
CA LEU A 215 -11.00 6.62 22.64
C LEU A 215 -10.44 5.55 21.69
N CYS A 216 -9.32 5.83 21.02
CA CYS A 216 -8.67 4.89 20.10
C CYS A 216 -8.23 3.60 20.82
N GLU A 217 -7.51 3.72 21.93
CA GLU A 217 -7.06 2.57 22.73
C GLU A 217 -8.24 1.70 23.19
N ALA A 218 -9.28 2.33 23.74
CA ALA A 218 -10.48 1.64 24.21
C ALA A 218 -11.20 0.92 23.06
N MET A 219 -11.30 1.54 21.89
CA MET A 219 -11.94 0.92 20.72
C MET A 219 -11.13 -0.25 20.16
N HIS A 220 -9.80 -0.18 20.09
CA HIS A 220 -8.98 -1.32 19.65
C HIS A 220 -9.03 -2.49 20.63
N ARG A 221 -8.99 -2.23 21.95
CA ARG A 221 -9.25 -3.28 22.95
C ARG A 221 -10.63 -3.90 22.78
N ARG A 222 -11.66 -3.05 22.60
CA ARG A 222 -13.02 -3.50 22.39
C ARG A 222 -13.16 -4.36 21.13
N ALA A 223 -12.49 -3.99 20.04
CA ALA A 223 -12.45 -4.80 18.83
C ALA A 223 -11.83 -6.18 19.08
N ALA A 224 -10.72 -6.24 19.85
CA ALA A 224 -10.08 -7.50 20.22
C ALA A 224 -10.96 -8.39 21.12
N GLU A 225 -11.81 -7.80 21.97
CA GLU A 225 -12.79 -8.53 22.78
C GLU A 225 -13.98 -9.04 21.96
N ILE A 226 -14.45 -8.26 20.98
CA ILE A 226 -15.57 -8.65 20.11
C ILE A 226 -15.14 -9.78 19.16
N ALA A 227 -13.90 -9.73 18.67
CA ALA A 227 -13.39 -10.70 17.70
C ALA A 227 -13.51 -12.14 18.20
N GLN A 228 -14.13 -13.00 17.39
CA GLN A 228 -14.33 -14.41 17.67
C GLN A 228 -13.21 -15.25 17.08
N SER A 229 -12.71 -14.89 15.88
CA SER A 229 -11.57 -15.60 15.31
C SER A 229 -10.24 -15.15 15.91
N PRO A 230 -9.29 -16.07 16.14
CA PRO A 230 -7.95 -15.73 16.62
C PRO A 230 -7.25 -14.71 15.70
N GLY A 231 -7.41 -14.86 14.37
CA GLY A 231 -6.82 -13.93 13.40
C GLY A 231 -7.35 -12.51 13.53
N MET A 232 -8.67 -12.32 13.66
CA MET A 232 -9.25 -10.99 13.82
C MET A 232 -8.87 -10.35 15.16
N ARG A 233 -8.80 -11.14 16.23
CA ARG A 233 -8.32 -10.67 17.54
C ARG A 233 -6.87 -10.18 17.47
N LEU A 234 -5.99 -10.96 16.86
CA LEU A 234 -4.57 -10.58 16.68
C LEU A 234 -4.44 -9.34 15.79
N ALA A 235 -5.26 -9.19 14.75
CA ALA A 235 -5.29 -7.99 13.92
C ALA A 235 -5.69 -6.74 14.72
N ALA A 236 -6.71 -6.84 15.58
CA ALA A 236 -7.12 -5.75 16.46
C ALA A 236 -6.02 -5.38 17.48
N LEU A 237 -5.33 -6.38 18.05
CA LEU A 237 -4.17 -6.16 18.93
C LEU A 237 -2.98 -5.52 18.21
N GLY A 238 -2.72 -5.91 16.96
CA GLY A 238 -1.69 -5.26 16.13
C GLY A 238 -1.99 -3.77 15.90
N ASN A 239 -3.27 -3.41 15.70
CA ASN A 239 -3.67 -2.01 15.60
C ASN A 239 -3.58 -1.27 16.95
N LEU A 240 -3.90 -1.94 18.06
CA LEU A 240 -3.63 -1.39 19.40
C LEU A 240 -2.14 -1.08 19.57
N ALA A 241 -1.24 -1.97 19.14
CA ALA A 241 0.19 -1.73 19.23
C ALA A 241 0.64 -0.56 18.35
N ASN A 242 0.04 -0.37 17.18
CA ASN A 242 0.29 0.82 16.35
C ASN A 242 -0.10 2.10 17.08
N HIS A 243 -1.22 2.09 17.79
CA HIS A 243 -1.65 3.22 18.62
C HIS A 243 -0.73 3.46 19.84
N LEU A 244 -0.30 2.39 20.52
CA LEU A 244 0.70 2.49 21.59
C LEU A 244 2.00 3.09 21.06
N ARG A 245 2.41 2.70 19.85
CA ARG A 245 3.60 3.24 19.18
C ARG A 245 3.46 4.73 18.86
N SER A 246 2.32 5.16 18.30
CA SER A 246 2.07 6.57 17.95
C SER A 246 2.01 7.49 19.18
N THR A 247 1.53 6.95 20.32
CA THR A 247 1.46 7.66 21.60
C THR A 247 2.76 7.58 22.42
N GLY A 248 3.83 6.99 21.86
CA GLY A 248 5.16 6.94 22.48
C GLY A 248 5.34 5.83 23.52
N ARG A 249 4.34 4.98 23.74
CA ARG A 249 4.40 3.80 24.63
C ARG A 249 5.07 2.62 23.92
N LEU A 250 6.32 2.85 23.50
CA LEU A 250 7.03 1.97 22.55
C LEU A 250 7.32 0.57 23.12
N ASP A 251 7.71 0.45 24.39
CA ASP A 251 7.98 -0.86 25.01
C ASP A 251 6.71 -1.71 25.15
N GLU A 252 5.57 -1.08 25.46
CA GLU A 252 4.28 -1.75 25.49
C GLU A 252 3.84 -2.20 24.09
N ALA A 253 4.09 -1.37 23.07
CA ALA A 253 3.85 -1.74 21.68
C ALA A 253 4.70 -2.95 21.25
N VAL A 254 5.96 -3.03 21.68
CA VAL A 254 6.81 -4.22 21.44
C VAL A 254 6.18 -5.46 22.06
N ALA A 255 5.80 -5.42 23.34
CA ALA A 255 5.22 -6.57 24.03
C ALA A 255 3.96 -7.09 23.33
N VAL A 256 3.05 -6.20 22.93
CA VAL A 256 1.84 -6.58 22.18
C VAL A 256 2.19 -7.15 20.80
N LEU A 257 3.16 -6.56 20.08
CA LEU A 257 3.56 -7.05 18.76
C LEU A 257 4.25 -8.42 18.81
N GLU A 258 4.99 -8.73 19.87
CA GLU A 258 5.57 -10.06 20.10
C GLU A 258 4.48 -11.12 20.35
N GLU A 259 3.44 -10.78 21.11
CA GLU A 259 2.26 -11.64 21.28
C GLU A 259 1.56 -11.87 19.93
N VAL A 260 1.35 -10.80 19.17
CA VAL A 260 0.69 -10.82 17.86
C VAL A 260 1.47 -11.69 16.87
N LEU A 261 2.79 -11.51 16.80
CA LEU A 261 3.68 -12.29 15.94
C LEU A 261 3.61 -13.78 16.28
N ALA A 262 3.78 -14.14 17.55
CA ALA A 262 3.71 -15.53 17.99
C ALA A 262 2.32 -16.15 17.73
N GLY A 263 1.25 -15.34 17.83
CA GLY A 263 -0.10 -15.75 17.48
C GLY A 263 -0.25 -16.09 16.00
N PHE A 264 0.20 -15.22 15.10
CA PHE A 264 0.11 -15.45 13.66
C PHE A 264 1.01 -16.59 13.18
N GLU A 265 2.16 -16.80 13.82
CA GLU A 265 3.02 -17.97 13.56
C GLU A 265 2.29 -19.28 13.89
N ARG A 266 1.59 -19.35 15.02
CA ARG A 266 0.78 -20.52 15.38
C ARG A 266 -0.38 -20.76 14.41
N LEU A 267 -0.93 -19.70 13.82
CA LEU A 267 -1.98 -19.79 12.79
C LEU A 267 -1.43 -20.16 11.41
N GLY A 268 -0.11 -20.09 11.19
CA GLY A 268 0.50 -20.29 9.88
C GLY A 268 0.17 -19.18 8.87
N ASP A 269 -0.25 -18.00 9.33
CA ASP A 269 -0.58 -16.86 8.46
C ASP A 269 0.68 -16.10 8.08
N VAL A 270 1.34 -16.55 7.01
CA VAL A 270 2.58 -15.99 6.46
C VAL A 270 2.45 -14.49 6.18
N ARG A 271 1.30 -14.03 5.67
CA ARG A 271 1.05 -12.62 5.35
C ARG A 271 1.02 -11.79 6.64
N ALA A 272 0.27 -12.26 7.64
CA ALA A 272 0.14 -11.56 8.90
C ALA A 272 1.44 -11.58 9.73
N VAL A 273 2.24 -12.65 9.66
CA VAL A 273 3.59 -12.71 10.24
C VAL A 273 4.48 -11.62 9.66
N GLY A 274 4.53 -11.47 8.33
CA GLY A 274 5.30 -10.41 7.68
C GLY A 274 4.86 -9.00 8.13
N VAL A 275 3.55 -8.76 8.23
CA VAL A 275 3.01 -7.48 8.74
C VAL A 275 3.41 -7.23 10.20
N ALA A 276 3.31 -8.25 11.06
CA ALA A 276 3.72 -8.14 12.47
C ALA A 276 5.22 -7.84 12.60
N CYS A 277 6.08 -8.51 11.83
CA CYS A 277 7.50 -8.23 11.76
C CYS A 277 7.80 -6.80 11.30
N ASN A 278 7.10 -6.29 10.30
CA ASN A 278 7.23 -4.89 9.86
C ASN A 278 6.86 -3.91 10.97
N ASN A 279 5.74 -4.12 11.66
CA ASN A 279 5.31 -3.23 12.73
C ASN A 279 6.31 -3.26 13.89
N LEU A 280 6.81 -4.45 14.26
CA LEU A 280 7.84 -4.61 15.27
C LEU A 280 9.15 -3.91 14.88
N GLY A 281 9.57 -4.05 13.61
CA GLY A 281 10.73 -3.36 13.07
C GLY A 281 10.61 -1.84 13.15
N ARG A 282 9.40 -1.29 12.90
CA ARG A 282 9.14 0.15 13.03
C ARG A 282 9.20 0.61 14.48
N THR A 283 8.65 -0.17 15.41
CA THR A 283 8.72 0.13 16.84
C THR A 283 10.17 0.13 17.34
N TYR A 284 10.97 -0.86 16.95
CA TYR A 284 12.40 -0.89 17.28
C TYR A 284 13.18 0.28 16.68
N PHE A 285 12.85 0.69 15.44
CA PHE A 285 13.45 1.88 14.84
C PHE A 285 13.20 3.13 15.69
N MET A 286 11.96 3.34 16.15
CA MET A 286 11.58 4.48 16.98
C MET A 286 12.23 4.46 18.37
N LEU A 287 12.59 3.27 18.88
CA LEU A 287 13.38 3.07 20.09
C LEU A 287 14.88 3.32 19.89
N GLY A 288 15.35 3.56 18.66
CA GLY A 288 16.78 3.64 18.32
C GLY A 288 17.48 2.28 18.28
N ARG A 289 16.73 1.18 18.41
CA ARG A 289 17.19 -0.21 18.37
C ARG A 289 17.36 -0.66 16.91
N LEU A 290 18.33 -0.05 16.21
CA LEU A 290 18.50 -0.21 14.77
C LEU A 290 18.83 -1.64 14.34
N ALA A 291 19.56 -2.40 15.17
CA ALA A 291 19.90 -3.79 14.87
C ALA A 291 18.68 -4.71 14.93
N GLU A 292 17.84 -4.60 15.96
CA GLU A 292 16.59 -5.36 16.05
C GLU A 292 15.57 -4.93 14.99
N SER A 293 15.55 -3.64 14.65
CA SER A 293 14.73 -3.12 13.55
C SER A 293 15.10 -3.77 12.21
N GLU A 294 16.40 -3.80 11.88
CA GLU A 294 16.91 -4.46 10.68
C GLU A 294 16.56 -5.95 10.66
N ALA A 295 16.79 -6.65 11.77
CA ALA A 295 16.48 -8.08 11.88
C ALA A 295 14.98 -8.37 11.67
N ALA A 296 14.10 -7.56 12.24
CA ALA A 296 12.65 -7.71 12.08
C ALA A 296 12.21 -7.48 10.63
N TYR A 297 12.72 -6.45 9.95
CA TYR A 297 12.40 -6.21 8.54
C TYR A 297 12.98 -7.29 7.60
N LEU A 298 14.19 -7.79 7.87
CA LEU A 298 14.77 -8.89 7.10
C LEU A 298 13.98 -10.18 7.29
N ARG A 299 13.52 -10.46 8.51
CA ARG A 299 12.62 -11.59 8.79
C ARG A 299 11.30 -11.48 8.04
N SER A 300 10.71 -10.29 8.00
CA SER A 300 9.52 -10.01 7.19
C SER A 300 9.75 -10.40 5.72
N LEU A 301 10.87 -9.97 5.14
CA LEU A 301 11.26 -10.29 3.77
C LEU A 301 11.47 -11.79 3.55
N GLU A 302 12.15 -12.47 4.47
CA GLU A 302 12.42 -13.91 4.42
C GLU A 302 11.13 -14.74 4.43
N VAL A 303 10.21 -14.42 5.35
CA VAL A 303 8.93 -15.13 5.47
C VAL A 303 8.04 -14.92 4.24
N MET A 304 8.09 -13.73 3.63
CA MET A 304 7.29 -13.43 2.44
C MET A 304 7.94 -13.88 1.12
N GLN A 305 9.27 -14.08 1.07
CA GLN A 305 9.98 -14.41 -0.17
C GLN A 305 9.43 -15.66 -0.90
N PRO A 306 9.12 -16.79 -0.23
CA PRO A 306 8.53 -17.95 -0.89
C PRO A 306 7.14 -17.69 -1.46
N ALA A 307 6.44 -16.72 -0.87
CA ALA A 307 5.11 -16.30 -1.27
C ALA A 307 5.13 -15.15 -2.29
N GLY A 308 6.28 -14.79 -2.89
CA GLY A 308 6.34 -13.81 -3.96
C GLY A 308 6.53 -12.35 -3.51
N ARG A 309 6.74 -11.46 -4.50
CA ARG A 309 7.06 -10.04 -4.29
C ARG A 309 5.80 -9.19 -4.45
N ASN A 310 5.00 -9.08 -3.39
CA ASN A 310 3.77 -8.30 -3.38
C ASN A 310 3.95 -6.92 -2.71
N LEU A 311 2.83 -6.22 -2.45
CA LEU A 311 2.84 -4.94 -1.76
C LEU A 311 3.51 -4.99 -0.36
N SER A 312 3.26 -6.04 0.42
CA SER A 312 3.87 -6.21 1.76
C SER A 312 5.39 -6.40 1.68
N PHE A 313 5.88 -7.08 0.66
CA PHE A 313 7.31 -7.16 0.35
C PHE A 313 7.90 -5.78 0.05
N ALA A 314 7.23 -4.98 -0.80
CA ALA A 314 7.65 -3.61 -1.13
C ALA A 314 7.72 -2.71 0.13
N PHE A 315 6.74 -2.80 1.03
CA PHE A 315 6.79 -2.10 2.32
C PHE A 315 7.99 -2.49 3.18
N SER A 316 8.30 -3.77 3.26
CA SER A 316 9.46 -4.25 4.03
C SER A 316 10.78 -3.74 3.45
N GLN A 317 10.89 -3.71 2.11
CA GLN A 317 12.04 -3.11 1.41
C GLN A 317 12.15 -1.60 1.70
N GLY A 318 11.05 -0.86 1.59
CA GLY A 318 11.06 0.57 1.89
C GLY A 318 11.45 0.86 3.34
N ASN A 319 11.02 0.02 4.28
CA ASN A 319 11.32 0.19 5.70
C ASN A 319 12.76 -0.20 6.05
N VAL A 320 13.31 -1.28 5.49
CA VAL A 320 14.73 -1.62 5.71
C VAL A 320 15.66 -0.57 5.10
N ALA A 321 15.25 0.07 4.00
CA ALA A 321 16.00 1.18 3.42
C ALA A 321 16.16 2.36 4.41
N GLU A 322 15.16 2.65 5.24
CA GLU A 322 15.23 3.69 6.26
C GLU A 322 16.26 3.34 7.35
N VAL A 323 16.31 2.07 7.75
CA VAL A 323 17.34 1.59 8.70
C VAL A 323 18.73 1.74 8.11
N TRP A 324 18.92 1.31 6.85
CA TRP A 324 20.21 1.44 6.18
C TRP A 324 20.62 2.89 5.97
N GLN A 325 19.67 3.79 5.67
CA GLN A 325 19.94 5.22 5.63
C GLN A 325 20.42 5.74 6.99
N ALA A 326 19.72 5.40 8.09
CA ALA A 326 20.10 5.79 9.45
C ALA A 326 21.48 5.25 9.86
N ARG A 327 21.88 4.09 9.32
CA ARG A 327 23.21 3.49 9.53
C ARG A 327 24.30 4.02 8.59
N GLY A 328 24.03 5.07 7.79
CA GLY A 328 25.00 5.65 6.88
C GLY A 328 25.31 4.78 5.65
N GLN A 329 24.35 3.94 5.23
CA GLN A 329 24.46 3.04 4.07
C GLN A 329 23.49 3.46 2.94
N PRO A 330 23.59 4.69 2.40
CA PRO A 330 22.61 5.25 1.47
C PRO A 330 22.52 4.47 0.16
N GLN A 331 23.60 3.84 -0.29
CA GLN A 331 23.59 3.03 -1.51
C GLN A 331 22.77 1.73 -1.35
N ARG A 332 22.77 1.12 -0.16
CA ARG A 332 21.89 -0.03 0.11
C ARG A 332 20.44 0.42 0.22
N ALA A 333 20.19 1.55 0.87
CA ALA A 333 18.86 2.15 0.97
C ALA A 333 18.28 2.46 -0.42
N ARG A 334 19.08 3.04 -1.32
CA ARG A 334 18.69 3.32 -2.71
C ARG A 334 18.26 2.04 -3.42
N LYS A 335 19.07 0.97 -3.36
CA LYS A 335 18.72 -0.34 -3.95
C LYS A 335 17.42 -0.92 -3.42
N ALA A 336 17.19 -0.87 -2.11
CA ALA A 336 15.95 -1.36 -1.52
C ALA A 336 14.73 -0.53 -1.94
N LEU A 337 14.83 0.80 -1.95
CA LEU A 337 13.74 1.67 -2.45
C LEU A 337 13.46 1.43 -3.94
N SER A 338 14.50 1.30 -4.78
CA SER A 338 14.32 0.96 -6.19
C SER A 338 13.63 -0.38 -6.38
N LEU A 339 13.95 -1.39 -5.57
CA LEU A 339 13.27 -2.68 -5.62
C LEU A 339 11.80 -2.59 -5.16
N ALA A 340 11.51 -1.80 -4.12
CA ALA A 340 10.14 -1.54 -3.69
C ALA A 340 9.31 -0.88 -4.80
N ILE A 341 9.89 0.11 -5.49
CA ILE A 341 9.28 0.80 -6.63
C ILE A 341 9.04 -0.18 -7.78
N GLN A 342 10.03 -1.00 -8.14
CA GLN A 342 9.91 -1.99 -9.20
C GLN A 342 8.73 -2.94 -8.96
N VAL A 343 8.58 -3.42 -7.72
CA VAL A 343 7.44 -4.28 -7.35
C VAL A 343 6.12 -3.51 -7.45
N CYS A 344 6.07 -2.25 -6.98
CA CYS A 344 4.88 -1.45 -7.15
C CYS A 344 4.50 -1.19 -8.62
N ASP A 345 5.47 -1.04 -9.50
CA ASP A 345 5.23 -0.86 -10.94
C ASP A 345 4.76 -2.16 -11.60
N GLU A 346 5.38 -3.30 -11.27
CA GLU A 346 5.03 -4.63 -11.78
C GLU A 346 3.56 -4.97 -11.52
N TYR A 347 3.06 -4.66 -10.32
CA TYR A 347 1.69 -4.99 -9.91
C TYR A 347 0.72 -3.80 -9.97
N ALA A 348 1.16 -2.66 -10.52
CA ALA A 348 0.40 -1.42 -10.61
C ALA A 348 -0.14 -0.92 -9.26
N TYR A 349 0.64 -1.04 -8.18
CA TYR A 349 0.35 -0.41 -6.88
C TYR A 349 0.71 1.09 -6.91
N THR A 350 0.00 1.84 -7.76
CA THR A 350 0.28 3.24 -8.14
C THR A 350 0.55 4.18 -6.96
N MET A 351 -0.37 4.24 -5.99
CA MET A 351 -0.22 5.11 -4.79
C MET A 351 1.03 4.75 -3.96
N HIS A 352 1.30 3.46 -3.81
CA HIS A 352 2.41 2.96 -2.99
C HIS A 352 3.75 3.20 -3.69
N GLY A 353 3.81 2.96 -5.01
CA GLY A 353 4.97 3.29 -5.84
C GLY A 353 5.32 4.77 -5.76
N ALA A 354 4.31 5.65 -5.85
CA ALA A 354 4.48 7.09 -5.67
C ALA A 354 5.09 7.45 -4.30
N ALA A 355 4.60 6.84 -3.21
CA ALA A 355 5.14 7.05 -1.88
C ALA A 355 6.62 6.60 -1.76
N PHE A 356 6.98 5.46 -2.34
CA PHE A 356 8.38 4.99 -2.35
C PHE A 356 9.28 5.87 -3.21
N ARG A 357 8.80 6.38 -4.35
CA ARG A 357 9.51 7.35 -5.17
C ARG A 357 9.79 8.63 -4.41
N SER A 358 8.84 9.14 -3.63
CA SER A 358 9.09 10.31 -2.78
C SER A 358 10.17 10.05 -1.72
N ARG A 359 10.20 8.84 -1.13
CA ARG A 359 11.28 8.44 -0.22
C ARG A 359 12.63 8.33 -0.93
N LEU A 360 12.65 7.81 -2.16
CA LEU A 360 13.85 7.72 -2.99
C LEU A 360 14.38 9.11 -3.35
N ALA A 361 13.52 10.03 -3.79
CA ALA A 361 13.91 11.40 -4.09
C ALA A 361 14.49 12.10 -2.85
N ALA A 362 13.91 11.90 -1.66
CA ALA A 362 14.46 12.40 -0.42
C ALA A 362 15.87 11.84 -0.12
N LEU A 363 16.10 10.55 -0.41
CA LEU A 363 17.41 9.92 -0.25
C LEU A 363 18.43 10.44 -1.28
N LEU A 364 18.02 10.63 -2.54
CA LEU A 364 18.88 11.17 -3.60
C LEU A 364 19.37 12.58 -3.26
N LEU A 365 18.53 13.42 -2.67
CA LEU A 365 18.95 14.73 -2.15
C LEU A 365 20.03 14.62 -1.07
N LEU A 366 19.92 13.65 -0.16
CA LEU A 366 20.95 13.41 0.85
C LEU A 366 22.26 12.90 0.23
N MET A 367 22.18 12.23 -0.91
CA MET A 367 23.33 11.79 -1.68
C MET A 367 23.94 12.92 -2.54
N GLY A 368 23.22 14.04 -2.72
CA GLY A 368 23.63 15.16 -3.57
C GLY A 368 23.20 15.03 -5.04
N ASP A 369 22.34 14.06 -5.35
CA ASP A 369 21.85 13.74 -6.69
C ASP A 369 20.54 14.51 -6.97
N ALA A 370 20.60 15.84 -6.94
CA ALA A 370 19.41 16.70 -7.02
C ALA A 370 18.63 16.56 -8.34
N ASP A 371 19.34 16.39 -9.46
CA ASP A 371 18.70 16.31 -10.78
C ASP A 371 17.88 15.01 -10.90
N GLU A 372 18.44 13.88 -10.45
CA GLU A 372 17.70 12.62 -10.38
C GLU A 372 16.54 12.70 -9.37
N ALA A 373 16.73 13.38 -8.24
CA ALA A 373 15.66 13.58 -7.26
C ALA A 373 14.48 14.40 -7.83
N ALA A 374 14.75 15.37 -8.71
CA ALA A 374 13.73 16.18 -9.38
C ALA A 374 12.88 15.35 -10.34
N GLU A 375 13.51 14.48 -11.13
CA GLU A 375 12.80 13.57 -12.03
C GLU A 375 11.90 12.59 -11.24
N VAL A 376 12.46 11.96 -10.21
CA VAL A 376 11.74 10.95 -9.41
C VAL A 376 10.57 11.56 -8.64
N ILE A 377 10.70 12.78 -8.12
CA ILE A 377 9.61 13.43 -7.37
C ILE A 377 8.46 13.87 -8.26
N GLU A 378 8.76 14.21 -9.51
CA GLU A 378 7.76 14.57 -10.50
C GLU A 378 6.98 13.35 -10.98
N ASP A 379 7.67 12.23 -11.24
CA ASP A 379 7.02 10.93 -11.49
C ASP A 379 6.11 10.52 -10.32
N ALA A 380 6.58 10.65 -9.08
CA ALA A 380 5.77 10.38 -7.89
C ALA A 380 4.46 11.20 -7.87
N ARG A 381 4.54 12.51 -8.19
CA ARG A 381 3.38 13.40 -8.23
C ARG A 381 2.38 12.99 -9.30
N ASN A 382 2.87 12.66 -10.50
CA ASN A 382 2.02 12.19 -11.60
C ASN A 382 1.30 10.89 -11.23
N GLN A 383 1.97 9.98 -10.53
CA GLN A 383 1.35 8.73 -10.08
C GLN A 383 0.28 8.93 -9.02
N PHE A 384 0.48 9.86 -8.06
CA PHE A 384 -0.58 10.24 -7.13
C PHE A 384 -1.81 10.82 -7.85
N ALA A 385 -1.60 11.61 -8.92
CA ALA A 385 -2.68 12.14 -9.74
C ALA A 385 -3.44 11.04 -10.50
N VAL A 386 -2.73 10.12 -11.16
CA VAL A 386 -3.34 8.95 -11.85
C VAL A 386 -4.16 8.10 -10.90
N ALA A 387 -3.72 7.95 -9.65
CA ALA A 387 -4.44 7.20 -8.61
C ALA A 387 -5.59 8.00 -7.95
N GLY A 388 -5.83 9.26 -8.32
CA GLY A 388 -6.84 10.12 -7.68
C GLY A 388 -6.54 10.42 -6.20
N THR A 389 -5.25 10.45 -5.84
CA THR A 389 -4.74 10.50 -4.45
C THR A 389 -3.83 11.71 -4.23
N GLU A 390 -4.09 12.78 -4.97
CA GLU A 390 -3.31 14.02 -5.02
C GLU A 390 -3.10 14.66 -3.65
N GLN A 391 -4.07 14.51 -2.74
CA GLN A 391 -3.96 14.95 -1.35
C GLN A 391 -2.77 14.34 -0.60
N TYR A 392 -2.36 13.12 -0.97
CA TYR A 392 -1.17 12.49 -0.38
C TYR A 392 0.12 13.01 -1.02
N ALA A 393 0.09 13.46 -2.26
CA ALA A 393 1.25 14.10 -2.91
C ALA A 393 1.70 15.34 -2.11
N THR A 394 0.76 16.07 -1.50
CA THR A 394 1.07 17.25 -0.69
C THR A 394 1.94 16.91 0.54
N GLY A 395 1.80 15.70 1.08
CA GLY A 395 2.62 15.23 2.20
C GLY A 395 3.89 14.47 1.81
N TYR A 396 3.84 13.70 0.71
CA TYR A 396 4.99 12.90 0.23
C TYR A 396 5.96 13.74 -0.60
N CYS A 397 5.46 14.55 -1.53
CA CYS A 397 6.27 15.20 -2.55
C CYS A 397 6.73 16.62 -2.17
N ASP A 398 5.87 17.42 -1.53
CA ASP A 398 6.14 18.87 -1.38
C ASP A 398 7.39 19.18 -0.55
N ILE A 399 7.72 18.32 0.41
CA ILE A 399 8.90 18.49 1.26
C ILE A 399 10.18 18.32 0.45
N VAL A 400 10.20 17.33 -0.44
CA VAL A 400 11.33 17.08 -1.34
C VAL A 400 11.43 18.23 -2.34
N ARG A 401 10.30 18.73 -2.86
CA ARG A 401 10.26 19.88 -3.78
C ARG A 401 10.77 21.17 -3.14
N VAL A 402 10.42 21.43 -1.87
CA VAL A 402 10.96 22.58 -1.12
C VAL A 402 12.48 22.48 -0.99
N ARG A 403 13.02 21.28 -0.70
CA ARG A 403 14.46 21.06 -0.62
C ARG A 403 15.16 21.23 -1.96
N LEU A 404 14.58 20.69 -3.04
CA LEU A 404 15.07 20.85 -4.41
C LEU A 404 15.14 22.33 -4.81
N ALA A 405 14.08 23.07 -4.55
CA ALA A 405 14.03 24.51 -4.86
C ALA A 405 15.12 25.28 -4.08
N ALA A 406 15.39 24.90 -2.82
CA ALA A 406 16.48 25.48 -2.04
C ALA A 406 17.86 25.12 -2.64
N GLU A 407 18.06 23.88 -3.09
CA GLU A 407 19.32 23.43 -3.67
C GLU A 407 19.62 24.10 -5.01
N TYR A 408 18.65 24.18 -5.92
CA TYR A 408 18.81 24.89 -7.19
C TYR A 408 19.05 26.39 -7.00
N ALA A 409 18.36 27.04 -6.04
CA ALA A 409 18.60 28.43 -5.72
C ALA A 409 20.02 28.69 -5.17
N CYS A 410 20.62 27.71 -4.48
CA CYS A 410 22.02 27.78 -4.06
C CYS A 410 22.99 27.61 -5.23
N LYS A 411 22.71 26.68 -6.17
CA LYS A 411 23.54 26.44 -7.37
C LYS A 411 23.54 27.61 -8.35
N ALA A 412 22.42 28.31 -8.50
CA ALA A 412 22.24 29.40 -9.47
C ALA A 412 22.86 30.75 -9.05
N ARG A 413 23.50 30.86 -7.87
CA ARG A 413 24.06 32.13 -7.36
C ARG A 413 25.59 32.08 -7.21
N PRO A 414 26.32 33.16 -7.58
CA PRO A 414 27.75 33.31 -7.29
C PRO A 414 28.00 33.43 -5.77
N PRO A 415 29.23 33.18 -5.30
CA PRO A 415 29.55 33.12 -3.87
C PRO A 415 29.36 34.49 -3.20
N GLY A 416 28.23 34.64 -2.50
CA GLY A 416 27.87 35.77 -1.66
C GLY A 416 26.90 35.31 -0.56
N PRO A 417 26.66 36.10 0.50
CA PRO A 417 25.97 35.61 1.70
C PRO A 417 24.48 35.29 1.41
N PRO A 418 23.98 34.08 1.73
CA PRO A 418 22.60 33.67 1.51
C PRO A 418 21.84 33.56 2.84
N ALA A 419 20.64 34.13 2.91
CA ALA A 419 19.73 33.93 4.04
C ALA A 419 18.27 34.38 3.85
N PRO A 420 17.95 35.56 3.26
CA PRO A 420 16.66 36.19 3.59
C PRO A 420 15.41 35.53 3.01
N ALA A 421 15.51 34.69 1.97
CA ALA A 421 14.33 34.20 1.25
C ALA A 421 13.69 32.92 1.84
N TRP A 422 14.47 32.03 2.46
CA TRP A 422 13.99 30.75 2.99
C TRP A 422 13.61 30.81 4.47
N LEU A 423 14.23 31.74 5.21
CA LEU A 423 13.97 32.02 6.61
C LEU A 423 12.48 32.27 6.91
N PRO A 424 11.76 33.10 6.13
CA PRO A 424 10.32 33.29 6.30
C PRO A 424 9.50 32.01 6.11
N VAL A 425 9.87 31.16 5.14
CA VAL A 425 9.16 29.92 4.82
C VAL A 425 9.30 28.89 5.95
N ILE A 426 10.53 28.67 6.44
CA ILE A 426 10.79 27.75 7.55
C ILE A 426 10.16 28.26 8.85
N ARG A 427 10.21 29.59 9.10
CA ARG A 427 9.49 30.20 10.24
C ARG A 427 7.98 29.97 10.16
N GLN A 428 7.39 30.15 8.99
CA GLN A 428 5.96 29.97 8.79
C GLN A 428 5.54 28.50 8.96
N LEU A 429 6.37 27.56 8.50
CA LEU A 429 6.23 26.13 8.75
C LEU A 429 6.30 25.80 10.25
N ASN A 430 7.32 26.28 10.96
CA ASN A 430 7.46 26.09 12.40
C ASN A 430 6.27 26.67 13.16
N GLN A 431 5.78 27.84 12.78
CA GLN A 431 4.57 28.42 13.36
C GLN A 431 3.30 27.62 13.06
N GLY A 432 3.22 26.95 11.91
CA GLY A 432 2.13 26.05 11.56
C GLY A 432 2.14 24.80 12.43
N ILE A 433 3.32 24.17 12.57
CA ILE A 433 3.51 22.98 13.41
C ILE A 433 3.29 23.29 14.90
N SER A 434 3.80 24.41 15.40
CA SER A 434 3.53 24.88 16.78
C SER A 434 2.05 25.09 17.05
N ARG A 435 1.31 25.62 16.06
CA ARG A 435 -0.15 25.80 16.17
C ARG A 435 -0.89 24.46 16.18
N ALA A 436 -0.46 23.50 15.37
CA ALA A 436 -1.01 22.14 15.36
C ALA A 436 -0.78 21.43 16.71
N LEU A 437 0.44 21.49 17.26
CA LEU A 437 0.76 20.95 18.59
C LEU A 437 -0.05 21.60 19.72
N ALA A 438 -0.28 22.92 19.63
CA ALA A 438 -1.09 23.66 20.59
C ALA A 438 -2.58 23.27 20.50
N ALA A 439 -3.10 23.02 19.28
CA ALA A 439 -4.46 22.57 19.06
C ALA A 439 -4.71 21.13 19.52
N GLN A 440 -3.69 20.25 19.44
CA GLN A 440 -3.79 18.84 19.83
C GLN A 440 -3.55 18.53 21.31
N LYS A 441 -3.32 19.54 22.16
CA LYS A 441 -2.90 19.34 23.58
C LYS A 441 -1.77 18.29 23.70
N ALA A 442 -0.62 18.60 23.10
CA ALA A 442 0.70 18.02 23.44
C ALA A 442 0.95 16.51 23.24
N GLY A 443 0.06 15.75 22.59
CA GLY A 443 0.18 14.28 22.49
C GLY A 443 1.03 13.71 21.36
N ASP A 444 1.35 14.48 20.30
CA ASP A 444 2.08 13.95 19.15
C ASP A 444 3.59 14.15 19.30
N LEU A 445 4.26 13.11 19.81
CA LEU A 445 5.70 13.08 20.03
C LEU A 445 6.49 13.17 18.71
N GLU A 446 5.95 12.66 17.61
CA GLU A 446 6.59 12.69 16.29
C GLU A 446 6.54 14.12 15.74
N LEU A 447 5.38 14.77 15.81
CA LEU A 447 5.18 16.19 15.46
C LEU A 447 6.05 17.13 16.32
N LYS A 448 6.21 16.80 17.62
CA LYS A 448 7.05 17.56 18.56
C LYS A 448 8.54 17.43 18.24
N ARG A 449 9.06 16.21 18.05
CA ARG A 449 10.45 15.96 17.63
C ARG A 449 10.77 16.63 16.29
N SER A 450 9.80 16.60 15.38
CA SER A 450 9.90 17.28 14.09
C SER A 450 9.99 18.79 14.20
N LEU A 451 9.19 19.40 15.09
CA LEU A 451 9.25 20.83 15.36
C LEU A 451 10.60 21.20 15.96
N GLU A 452 11.07 20.42 16.95
CA GLU A 452 12.36 20.63 17.61
C GLU A 452 13.52 20.55 16.60
N ALA A 453 13.50 19.55 15.72
CA ALA A 453 14.48 19.43 14.64
C ALA A 453 14.41 20.59 13.64
N SER A 454 13.20 21.00 13.25
CA SER A 454 12.99 22.14 12.34
C SER A 454 13.43 23.47 12.95
N GLN A 455 13.24 23.64 14.26
CA GLN A 455 13.68 24.83 15.01
C GLN A 455 15.20 24.86 15.17
N ALA A 456 15.84 23.73 15.38
CA ALA A 456 17.30 23.62 15.41
C ALA A 456 17.90 24.05 14.06
N VAL A 457 17.38 23.50 12.95
CA VAL A 457 17.79 23.87 11.58
C VAL A 457 17.54 25.36 11.31
N LEU A 458 16.39 25.91 11.74
CA LEU A 458 16.10 27.33 11.61
C LEU A 458 17.12 28.20 12.37
N GLY A 459 17.47 27.83 13.62
CA GLY A 459 18.44 28.55 14.43
C GLY A 459 19.85 28.55 13.82
N GLU A 460 20.28 27.42 13.26
CA GLU A 460 21.56 27.32 12.55
C GLU A 460 21.59 28.17 11.28
N LEU A 461 20.49 28.19 10.52
CA LEU A 461 20.34 29.05 9.34
C LEU A 461 20.35 30.54 9.71
N GLU A 462 19.71 30.93 10.82
CA GLU A 462 19.74 32.30 11.35
C GLU A 462 21.16 32.70 11.81
N ALA A 463 21.89 31.79 12.44
CA ALA A 463 23.28 32.03 12.85
C ALA A 463 24.23 32.14 11.65
N ALA A 464 24.09 31.27 10.64
CA ALA A 464 24.89 31.32 9.41
C ALA A 464 24.61 32.59 8.60
N ALA A 465 23.35 32.99 8.52
CA ALA A 465 22.89 34.25 7.95
C ALA A 465 23.54 35.47 8.61
N ALA A 466 23.48 35.52 9.95
CA ALA A 466 24.04 36.60 10.75
C ALA A 466 25.57 36.69 10.63
N ALA A 467 26.24 35.55 10.44
CA ALA A 467 27.70 35.47 10.28
C ALA A 467 28.18 35.76 8.84
N GLY A 468 27.28 36.04 7.88
CA GLY A 468 27.63 36.28 6.48
C GLY A 468 28.28 35.08 5.79
N ARG A 469 28.11 33.86 6.33
CA ARG A 469 28.72 32.64 5.80
C ARG A 469 27.85 32.09 4.68
N PRO A 470 28.44 31.67 3.54
CA PRO A 470 27.66 30.96 2.52
C PRO A 470 27.14 29.64 3.11
N ALA A 471 25.87 29.32 2.86
CA ALA A 471 25.17 28.12 3.33
C ALA A 471 25.68 26.86 2.60
N VAL A 472 27.00 26.63 2.63
CA VAL A 472 27.68 25.58 1.85
C VAL A 472 27.55 24.20 2.50
N LEU A 473 27.05 24.08 3.72
CA LEU A 473 27.18 22.82 4.47
C LEU A 473 25.95 22.48 5.29
N TRP A 474 24.89 21.96 4.69
CA TRP A 474 23.95 21.08 5.41
C TRP A 474 23.40 20.00 4.47
N ARG A 475 24.30 19.16 3.97
CA ARG A 475 24.05 18.01 3.07
C ARG A 475 23.42 16.79 3.77
N GLY A 476 22.90 16.92 4.97
CA GLY A 476 22.32 15.80 5.70
C GLY A 476 21.68 16.26 7.00
N TYR A 477 20.48 15.75 7.28
CA TYR A 477 19.57 16.11 8.38
C TYR A 477 18.60 17.25 8.08
N LEU A 478 17.56 16.90 7.34
CA LEU A 478 16.23 17.20 7.85
C LEU A 478 15.59 15.83 8.14
N PRO A 479 15.33 15.50 9.42
CA PRO A 479 14.87 14.17 9.82
C PRO A 479 13.59 13.73 9.09
N SER A 480 13.39 12.42 8.97
CA SER A 480 12.14 11.80 8.50
C SER A 480 10.91 12.30 9.28
N GLU A 481 11.12 12.74 10.51
CA GLU A 481 10.13 13.32 11.42
C GLU A 481 9.49 14.57 10.79
N LEU A 482 10.29 15.49 10.22
CA LEU A 482 9.78 16.70 9.57
C LEU A 482 8.81 16.40 8.41
N SER A 483 8.88 15.19 7.83
CA SER A 483 7.91 14.69 6.85
C SER A 483 6.54 14.33 7.41
N VAL A 484 6.53 13.75 8.60
CA VAL A 484 5.30 13.41 9.32
C VAL A 484 4.64 14.67 9.87
N ALA A 485 5.42 15.64 10.33
CA ALA A 485 4.91 16.91 10.82
C ALA A 485 4.29 17.80 9.73
N LEU A 486 4.95 17.93 8.58
CA LEU A 486 4.40 18.65 7.44
C LEU A 486 3.14 17.97 6.92
N ARG A 487 3.10 16.63 6.82
CA ARG A 487 1.86 15.90 6.51
C ARG A 487 0.74 16.28 7.44
N LYS A 488 0.97 16.20 8.76
CA LYS A 488 -0.08 16.41 9.75
C LYS A 488 -0.58 17.85 9.73
N ALA A 489 0.32 18.82 9.64
CA ALA A 489 -0.03 20.25 9.54
C ALA A 489 -0.75 20.61 8.23
N LEU A 490 -0.38 19.98 7.10
CA LEU A 490 -1.03 20.20 5.79
C LEU A 490 -2.38 19.48 5.67
N LEU A 491 -2.54 18.31 6.31
CA LEU A 491 -3.78 17.53 6.35
C LEU A 491 -4.80 18.11 7.35
N GLU A 492 -4.39 18.56 8.54
CA GLU A 492 -5.30 19.06 9.58
C GLU A 492 -6.00 20.37 9.23
N GLN A 493 -5.42 21.21 8.37
CA GLN A 493 -6.08 22.47 7.97
C GLN A 493 -7.02 22.33 6.78
N GLY A 494 -7.12 21.15 6.13
CA GLY A 494 -7.92 20.97 4.91
C GLY A 494 -7.58 21.97 3.79
N ARG A 495 -6.40 22.60 3.86
CA ARG A 495 -5.98 23.77 3.08
C ARG A 495 -4.62 23.59 2.39
N GLY A 496 -4.06 22.38 2.39
CA GLY A 496 -2.72 22.08 1.87
C GLY A 496 -2.45 22.62 0.46
N GLN A 497 -3.42 22.57 -0.45
CA GLN A 497 -3.29 23.19 -1.78
C GLN A 497 -3.26 24.72 -1.72
N ALA A 498 -4.20 25.34 -0.99
CA ALA A 498 -4.32 26.81 -0.94
C ALA A 498 -3.19 27.48 -0.14
N GLN A 499 -2.64 26.81 0.88
CA GLN A 499 -1.56 27.35 1.70
C GLN A 499 -0.21 27.22 1.01
N THR A 500 0.07 26.08 0.37
CA THR A 500 1.28 25.87 -0.44
C THR A 500 1.25 26.72 -1.71
N ALA A 501 0.09 26.84 -2.39
CA ALA A 501 -0.08 27.75 -3.52
C ALA A 501 0.02 29.23 -3.11
N ARG A 502 -0.48 29.63 -1.93
CA ARG A 502 -0.27 31.00 -1.41
C ARG A 502 1.17 31.26 -1.01
N LEU A 503 1.88 30.27 -0.47
CA LEU A 503 3.31 30.36 -0.15
C LEU A 503 4.15 30.49 -1.42
N LEU A 504 3.85 29.71 -2.46
CA LEU A 504 4.51 29.80 -3.76
C LEU A 504 4.17 31.12 -4.49
N ALA A 505 2.90 31.53 -4.47
CA ALA A 505 2.45 32.80 -5.07
C ALA A 505 2.98 34.04 -4.32
N ALA A 506 3.26 33.93 -3.02
CA ALA A 506 3.89 35.00 -2.23
C ALA A 506 5.40 35.13 -2.47
N HIS A 507 6.02 34.15 -3.15
CA HIS A 507 7.46 34.11 -3.41
C HIS A 507 7.75 33.87 -4.91
N PRO A 508 7.54 34.88 -5.77
CA PRO A 508 7.71 34.75 -7.23
C PRO A 508 9.12 34.36 -7.68
N ALA A 509 10.16 34.57 -6.85
CA ALA A 509 11.52 34.08 -7.12
C ALA A 509 11.63 32.54 -7.02
N LEU A 510 10.82 31.92 -6.15
CA LEU A 510 10.71 30.48 -5.93
C LEU A 510 9.93 29.84 -7.10
N GLU A 511 8.85 30.49 -7.52
CA GLU A 511 8.08 30.10 -8.71
C GLU A 511 8.89 30.26 -10.02
N ALA A 512 9.66 31.34 -10.15
CA ALA A 512 10.54 31.58 -11.29
C ALA A 512 11.71 30.57 -11.34
N ALA A 513 12.28 30.18 -10.19
CA ALA A 513 13.31 29.14 -10.13
C ALA A 513 12.77 27.75 -10.50
N MET A 514 11.52 27.45 -10.13
CA MET A 514 10.84 26.22 -10.57
C MET A 514 10.48 26.26 -12.07
N LYS A 515 10.09 27.42 -12.61
CA LYS A 515 9.79 27.60 -14.04
C LYS A 515 11.04 27.68 -14.93
N ALA A 516 12.21 27.99 -14.37
CA ALA A 516 13.48 28.09 -15.10
C ALA A 516 14.25 26.75 -15.16
N GLY A 517 13.64 25.65 -14.72
CA GLY A 517 14.21 24.30 -14.71
C GLY A 517 13.16 23.19 -14.80
N PHE A 518 12.19 23.37 -15.70
CA PHE A 518 11.38 22.34 -16.35
C PHE A 518 11.54 22.48 -17.86
#